data_AF-A0A7S2DN14-F1
#
_entry.id   AF-A0A7S2DN14-F1
#
_cell.length_a   1.000
_cell.length_b   1.000
_cell.length_c   1.000
_cell.angle_alpha   90.00
_cell.angle_beta   90.00
_cell.angle_gamma   90.00
#
_symmetry.space_group_name_H-M   'P 1'
#
loop_
_entity.id
_entity.type
_entity.pdbx_description
1 polymer ?
#
loop_
_entity_poly.entity_id
_entity_poly.type
_entity_poly.pdbx_seq_one_letter_code
_entity_poly.pdbx_strand_id
1 'polypeptide(L)'
;TQAPGKVTQAPGKVVPQKGGPETYVVYTRGGDTGEVVVKTLIGTYVEQGSNHSRKVYKQQPEQGEEVIDVFLYFWDDRDGAEHQGWWFGNKLGGTQVWSHNGSTAMTPPLSGWKIPWNGTARNTLVVAPKADQQKSDFEGKFKGAREAVSQAEAKAKEAVEQAKKAAGDFDVPEGLQAAEQLLTPQIFAIGEALKKLAEVTKGASGEQLREFTKLGTTLRATQSAVNTELAKVRSSKNKANQSAQRQQKEESDRALYTEVQAEAVSKSNAAEDAVEKAVIT
;
A
#
# COMPACT_ATOMS: atom_id res chain seq x y z
N THR A 1 3.96 -27.08 -63.44
CA THR A 1 4.47 -26.16 -62.39
C THR A 1 3.35 -25.22 -61.99
N GLN A 2 2.55 -25.58 -60.99
CA GLN A 2 1.43 -24.77 -60.48
C GLN A 2 1.73 -24.43 -59.02
N ALA A 3 1.77 -23.14 -58.71
CA ALA A 3 2.00 -22.62 -57.37
C ALA A 3 0.66 -22.46 -56.62
N PRO A 4 0.62 -22.67 -55.28
CA PRO A 4 -0.59 -22.54 -54.50
C PRO A 4 -0.90 -21.08 -54.15
N GLY A 5 -2.16 -20.69 -54.33
CA GLY A 5 -2.67 -19.35 -54.01
C GLY A 5 -2.81 -19.10 -52.50
N LYS A 6 -2.33 -17.94 -52.06
CA LYS A 6 -2.51 -17.40 -50.70
C LYS A 6 -3.94 -16.87 -50.53
N VAL A 7 -4.66 -17.42 -49.56
CA VAL A 7 -5.97 -16.90 -49.11
C VAL A 7 -5.73 -15.79 -48.09
N THR A 8 -6.04 -14.56 -48.45
CA THR A 8 -5.97 -13.39 -47.57
C THR A 8 -7.25 -13.31 -46.74
N GLN A 9 -7.18 -13.63 -45.44
CA GLN A 9 -8.28 -13.41 -44.50
C GLN A 9 -8.42 -11.90 -44.20
N ALA A 10 -9.62 -11.38 -44.39
CA ALA A 10 -9.96 -9.99 -44.06
C ALA A 10 -10.00 -9.78 -42.53
N PRO A 11 -9.63 -8.59 -42.02
CA PRO A 11 -9.68 -8.26 -40.60
C PRO A 11 -11.13 -8.24 -40.10
N GLY A 12 -11.42 -9.09 -39.11
CA GLY A 12 -12.74 -9.21 -38.50
C GLY A 12 -13.18 -7.91 -37.83
N LYS A 13 -14.39 -7.45 -38.16
CA LYS A 13 -15.10 -6.38 -37.43
C LYS A 13 -15.32 -6.83 -35.99
N VAL A 14 -14.72 -6.12 -35.04
CA VAL A 14 -14.97 -6.28 -33.60
C VAL A 14 -16.41 -5.83 -33.34
N VAL A 15 -17.30 -6.77 -33.04
CA VAL A 15 -18.67 -6.47 -32.62
C VAL A 15 -18.59 -5.84 -31.21
N PRO A 16 -19.14 -4.62 -30.98
CA PRO A 16 -19.13 -4.01 -29.66
C PRO A 16 -19.88 -4.93 -28.69
N GLN A 17 -19.18 -5.42 -27.65
CA GLN A 17 -19.79 -6.20 -26.59
C GLN A 17 -20.95 -5.38 -26.00
N LYS A 18 -22.15 -5.97 -25.97
CA LYS A 18 -23.29 -5.41 -25.22
C LYS A 18 -22.82 -5.18 -23.78
N GLY A 19 -22.70 -3.92 -23.38
CA GLY A 19 -22.40 -3.55 -22.00
C GLY A 19 -23.43 -4.19 -21.06
N GLY A 20 -22.98 -4.69 -19.92
CA GLY A 20 -23.88 -5.21 -18.88
C GLY A 20 -24.87 -4.14 -18.37
N PRO A 21 -25.84 -4.53 -17.53
CA PRO A 21 -26.81 -3.59 -16.97
C PRO A 21 -26.10 -2.46 -16.21
N GLU A 22 -26.56 -1.23 -16.40
CA GLU A 22 -25.97 -0.08 -15.72
C GLU A 22 -26.16 -0.22 -14.21
N THR A 23 -25.10 0.08 -13.45
CA THR A 23 -25.07 -0.12 -12.01
C THR A 23 -24.59 1.15 -11.32
N TYR A 24 -25.30 1.56 -10.27
CA TYR A 24 -24.93 2.65 -9.38
C TYR A 24 -24.56 2.10 -8.00
N VAL A 25 -23.73 2.84 -7.28
CA VAL A 25 -23.45 2.59 -5.87
C VAL A 25 -23.79 3.84 -5.09
N VAL A 26 -24.53 3.64 -4.01
CA VAL A 26 -24.92 4.69 -3.07
C VAL A 26 -24.11 4.50 -1.80
N TYR A 27 -23.38 5.52 -1.40
CA TYR A 27 -22.56 5.53 -0.19
C TYR A 27 -22.61 6.90 0.47
N THR A 28 -22.21 6.98 1.74
CA THR A 28 -22.04 8.27 2.43
C THR A 28 -20.56 8.58 2.64
N ARG A 29 -20.20 9.86 2.54
CA ARG A 29 -18.88 10.40 2.93
C ARG A 29 -18.85 10.91 4.37
N GLY A 30 -20.00 10.99 5.04
CA GLY A 30 -20.15 11.49 6.40
C GLY A 30 -20.15 10.40 7.47
N GLY A 31 -20.24 10.81 8.73
CA GLY A 31 -20.43 9.92 9.88
C GLY A 31 -21.90 9.54 10.15
N ASP A 32 -22.79 9.75 9.19
CA ASP A 32 -24.24 9.53 9.27
C ASP A 32 -24.67 8.10 8.91
N THR A 33 -23.71 7.15 8.83
CA THR A 33 -23.97 5.72 8.54
C THR A 33 -24.88 5.04 9.57
N GLY A 34 -24.96 5.59 10.79
CA GLY A 34 -25.83 5.07 11.86
C GLY A 34 -27.30 5.46 11.73
N GLU A 35 -27.64 6.42 10.86
CA GLU A 35 -29.04 6.81 10.65
C GLU A 35 -29.78 5.74 9.83
N VAL A 36 -30.90 5.25 10.34
CA VAL A 36 -31.67 4.15 9.73
C VAL A 36 -32.00 4.44 8.26
N VAL A 37 -32.46 5.65 7.94
CA VAL A 37 -32.80 6.02 6.55
C VAL A 37 -31.56 6.01 5.65
N VAL A 38 -30.41 6.50 6.13
CA VAL A 38 -29.16 6.48 5.36
C VAL A 38 -28.71 5.04 5.14
N LYS A 39 -28.76 4.19 6.18
CA LYS A 39 -28.44 2.77 6.08
C LYS A 39 -29.31 2.06 5.03
N THR A 40 -30.62 2.34 5.00
CA THR A 40 -31.54 1.78 3.99
C THR A 40 -31.14 2.15 2.56
N LEU A 41 -30.64 3.37 2.32
CA LEU A 41 -30.32 3.84 0.97
C LEU A 41 -28.95 3.37 0.47
N ILE A 42 -27.99 3.10 1.35
CA ILE A 42 -26.63 2.66 0.99
C ILE A 42 -26.69 1.28 0.33
N GLY A 43 -26.02 1.10 -0.81
CA GLY A 43 -25.97 -0.19 -1.48
C GLY A 43 -25.67 -0.10 -2.98
N THR A 44 -25.76 -1.24 -3.65
CA THR A 44 -25.57 -1.35 -5.11
C THR A 44 -26.92 -1.41 -5.81
N TYR A 45 -27.16 -0.55 -6.79
CA TYR A 45 -28.41 -0.45 -7.54
C TYR A 45 -28.17 -0.89 -8.98
N VAL A 46 -28.93 -1.87 -9.45
CA VAL A 46 -28.81 -2.43 -10.82
C VAL A 46 -30.05 -2.05 -11.62
N GLU A 47 -29.85 -1.70 -12.89
CA GLU A 47 -30.91 -1.42 -13.84
C GLU A 47 -31.94 -2.56 -13.90
N GLN A 48 -33.22 -2.23 -13.68
CA GLN A 48 -34.33 -3.20 -13.67
C GLN A 48 -35.43 -2.85 -14.69
N GLY A 49 -35.47 -1.63 -15.22
CA GLY A 49 -36.51 -1.23 -16.17
C GLY A 49 -36.43 0.24 -16.56
N SER A 50 -37.57 0.81 -16.94
CA SER A 50 -37.68 2.23 -17.29
C SER A 50 -38.98 2.85 -16.80
N ASN A 51 -38.93 4.12 -16.42
CA ASN A 51 -40.04 4.96 -15.97
C ASN A 51 -39.87 6.38 -16.55
N HIS A 52 -40.92 6.97 -17.10
CA HIS A 52 -40.88 8.28 -17.77
C HIS A 52 -39.68 8.45 -18.71
N SER A 53 -39.44 7.47 -19.59
CA SER A 53 -38.33 7.45 -20.55
C SER A 53 -36.92 7.47 -19.93
N ARG A 54 -36.79 7.15 -18.63
CA ARG A 54 -35.50 7.00 -17.94
C ARG A 54 -35.39 5.65 -17.28
N LYS A 55 -34.17 5.21 -17.02
CA LYS A 55 -33.91 3.92 -16.38
C LYS A 55 -34.35 3.93 -14.91
N VAL A 56 -34.78 2.77 -14.44
CA VAL A 56 -35.09 2.48 -13.04
C VAL A 56 -34.06 1.51 -12.53
N TYR A 57 -33.55 1.75 -11.33
CA TYR A 57 -32.57 0.90 -10.68
C TYR A 57 -33.14 0.36 -9.37
N LYS A 58 -32.87 -0.91 -9.07
CA LYS A 58 -33.27 -1.55 -7.82
C LYS A 58 -32.04 -1.96 -7.03
N GLN A 59 -32.06 -1.66 -5.73
CA GLN A 59 -31.01 -2.07 -4.80
C GLN A 59 -30.92 -3.60 -4.77
N GLN A 60 -29.71 -4.12 -4.90
CA GLN A 60 -29.44 -5.53 -4.77
C GLN A 60 -29.33 -5.89 -3.29
N PRO A 61 -29.90 -7.03 -2.87
CA PRO A 61 -29.81 -7.48 -1.49
C PRO A 61 -28.35 -7.77 -1.11
N GLU A 62 -27.93 -7.28 0.05
CA GLU A 62 -26.67 -7.70 0.67
C GLU A 62 -26.91 -9.02 1.42
N GLN A 63 -25.94 -9.94 1.39
CA GLN A 63 -26.11 -11.28 1.97
C GLN A 63 -26.42 -11.20 3.48
N GLY A 64 -27.61 -11.64 3.87
CA GLY A 64 -27.97 -11.87 5.27
C GLY A 64 -28.75 -10.75 6.00
N GLU A 65 -29.12 -9.66 5.32
CA GLU A 65 -30.02 -8.64 5.90
C GLU A 65 -31.46 -8.78 5.38
N GLU A 66 -32.46 -8.38 6.20
CA GLU A 66 -33.85 -8.24 5.74
C GLU A 66 -33.91 -7.17 4.64
N VAL A 67 -34.28 -7.59 3.44
CA VAL A 67 -34.21 -6.76 2.24
C VAL A 67 -35.48 -5.92 2.16
N ILE A 68 -35.41 -4.67 2.60
CA ILE A 68 -36.37 -3.66 2.16
C ILE A 68 -36.05 -3.37 0.70
N ASP A 69 -37.00 -3.57 -0.20
CA ASP A 69 -36.84 -3.19 -1.60
C ASP A 69 -36.69 -1.66 -1.70
N VAL A 70 -35.58 -1.20 -2.29
CA VAL A 70 -35.35 0.22 -2.58
C VAL A 70 -35.16 0.43 -4.07
N PHE A 71 -35.91 1.37 -4.63
CA PHE A 71 -35.86 1.77 -6.03
C PHE A 71 -35.31 3.17 -6.15
N LEU A 72 -34.46 3.38 -7.15
CA LEU A 72 -33.98 4.66 -7.63
C LEU A 72 -34.60 4.92 -9.01
N TYR A 73 -35.44 5.95 -9.11
CA TYR A 73 -36.22 6.23 -10.31
C TYR A 73 -36.46 7.72 -10.51
N PHE A 74 -36.80 8.11 -11.74
CA PHE A 74 -37.22 9.47 -12.07
C PHE A 74 -38.74 9.58 -12.03
N TRP A 75 -39.25 10.76 -11.66
CA TRP A 75 -40.64 11.19 -11.73
C TRP A 75 -40.74 12.50 -12.52
N ASP A 76 -41.67 12.57 -13.47
CA ASP A 76 -41.88 13.78 -14.27
C ASP A 76 -42.70 14.84 -13.49
N ASP A 77 -43.08 15.93 -14.16
CA ASP A 77 -43.78 17.09 -13.58
C ASP A 77 -45.31 16.96 -13.56
N ARG A 78 -45.87 15.76 -13.82
CA ARG A 78 -47.33 15.56 -13.88
C ARG A 78 -48.07 15.93 -12.59
N ASP A 79 -47.38 15.81 -11.45
CA ASP A 79 -47.91 16.11 -10.12
C ASP A 79 -47.41 17.46 -9.57
N GLY A 80 -46.67 18.24 -10.37
CA GLY A 80 -46.07 19.51 -9.95
C GLY A 80 -44.55 19.53 -10.10
N ALA A 81 -43.99 20.72 -10.34
CA ALA A 81 -42.55 20.91 -10.55
C ALA A 81 -41.72 20.56 -9.30
N GLU A 82 -42.32 20.70 -8.12
CA GLU A 82 -41.74 20.33 -6.82
C GLU A 82 -41.60 18.81 -6.63
N HIS A 83 -42.43 18.03 -7.33
CA HIS A 83 -42.43 16.56 -7.29
C HIS A 83 -41.58 15.93 -8.41
N GLN A 84 -41.23 16.72 -9.43
CA GLN A 84 -40.32 16.31 -10.48
C GLN A 84 -38.92 16.02 -9.93
N GLY A 85 -38.26 14.97 -10.43
CA GLY A 85 -36.88 14.68 -10.09
C GLY A 85 -36.59 13.20 -9.87
N TRP A 86 -35.44 12.91 -9.27
CA TRP A 86 -35.02 11.58 -8.90
C TRP A 86 -35.41 11.24 -7.46
N TRP A 87 -35.86 10.01 -7.25
CA TRP A 87 -36.46 9.54 -6.02
C TRP A 87 -35.85 8.22 -5.56
N PHE A 88 -35.73 8.07 -4.24
CA PHE A 88 -35.60 6.78 -3.57
C PHE A 88 -36.92 6.41 -2.89
N GLY A 89 -37.47 5.25 -3.21
CA GLY A 89 -38.73 4.78 -2.63
C GLY A 89 -38.83 3.26 -2.57
N ASN A 90 -39.77 2.76 -1.77
CA ASN A 90 -39.94 1.32 -1.55
C ASN A 90 -40.55 0.58 -2.75
N LYS A 91 -41.17 1.34 -3.66
CA LYS A 91 -41.72 0.88 -4.93
C LYS A 91 -41.72 2.04 -5.92
N LEU A 92 -41.77 1.71 -7.22
CA LEU A 92 -41.88 2.70 -8.29
C LEU A 92 -43.19 3.49 -8.17
N GLY A 93 -43.10 4.82 -8.04
CA GLY A 93 -44.27 5.70 -7.88
C GLY A 93 -45.06 5.48 -6.59
N GLY A 94 -44.45 4.89 -5.56
CA GLY A 94 -45.10 4.67 -4.26
C GLY A 94 -45.18 5.92 -3.39
N THR A 95 -46.08 5.88 -2.40
CA THR A 95 -46.24 6.94 -1.40
C THR A 95 -45.13 6.96 -0.34
N GLN A 96 -44.43 5.84 -0.15
CA GLN A 96 -43.33 5.74 0.81
C GLN A 96 -42.00 6.00 0.11
N VAL A 97 -41.49 7.21 0.33
CA VAL A 97 -40.26 7.72 -0.26
C VAL A 97 -39.32 8.23 0.84
N TRP A 98 -38.02 8.06 0.64
CA TRP A 98 -36.99 8.41 1.62
C TRP A 98 -36.21 9.65 1.24
N SER A 99 -35.94 9.81 -0.06
CA SER A 99 -35.04 10.85 -0.56
C SER A 99 -35.46 11.35 -1.93
N HIS A 100 -35.25 12.65 -2.16
CA HIS A 100 -35.59 13.35 -3.41
C HIS A 100 -34.45 14.26 -3.85
N ASN A 101 -34.28 14.36 -5.16
CA ASN A 101 -33.42 15.34 -5.80
C ASN A 101 -34.11 15.90 -7.05
N GLY A 102 -34.32 17.22 -7.10
CA GLY A 102 -35.05 17.91 -8.19
C GLY A 102 -34.32 17.95 -9.54
N SER A 103 -33.21 17.23 -9.72
CA SER A 103 -32.51 17.17 -11.00
C SER A 103 -33.36 16.54 -12.10
N THR A 104 -33.36 17.16 -13.28
CA THR A 104 -34.00 16.66 -14.50
C THR A 104 -33.00 15.96 -15.43
N ALA A 105 -31.81 15.61 -14.96
CA ALA A 105 -30.81 14.91 -15.77
C ALA A 105 -31.23 13.48 -16.14
N MET A 106 -30.78 12.98 -17.29
CA MET A 106 -31.10 11.62 -17.78
C MET A 106 -30.58 10.49 -16.88
N THR A 107 -29.61 10.78 -16.03
CA THR A 107 -29.04 9.86 -15.03
C THR A 107 -29.24 10.42 -13.62
N PRO A 108 -29.25 9.55 -12.59
CA PRO A 108 -29.30 9.99 -11.21
C PRO A 108 -28.19 11.03 -10.89
N PRO A 109 -28.49 12.10 -10.16
CA PRO A 109 -27.51 13.10 -9.76
C PRO A 109 -26.55 12.55 -8.71
N LEU A 110 -25.28 12.95 -8.81
CA LEU A 110 -24.21 12.49 -7.91
C LEU A 110 -24.46 12.88 -6.45
N SER A 111 -25.00 14.08 -6.21
CA SER A 111 -25.18 14.68 -4.87
C SER A 111 -26.39 15.63 -4.84
N GLY A 112 -26.69 16.20 -3.67
CA GLY A 112 -27.81 17.14 -3.47
C GLY A 112 -29.12 16.46 -3.03
N TRP A 113 -29.02 15.25 -2.48
CA TRP A 113 -30.17 14.43 -2.07
C TRP A 113 -30.76 14.93 -0.74
N LYS A 114 -32.06 15.21 -0.71
CA LYS A 114 -32.77 15.61 0.50
C LYS A 114 -33.16 14.37 1.32
N ILE A 115 -32.74 14.31 2.58
CA ILE A 115 -33.13 13.24 3.52
C ILE A 115 -33.59 13.86 4.85
N PRO A 116 -34.88 13.74 5.23
CA PRO A 116 -35.99 13.16 4.45
C PRO A 116 -36.24 13.93 3.13
N TRP A 117 -37.03 13.37 2.23
CA TRP A 117 -37.26 13.92 0.87
C TRP A 117 -37.71 15.39 0.83
N ASN A 118 -38.43 15.85 1.86
CA ASN A 118 -38.89 17.23 2.02
C ASN A 118 -37.96 18.11 2.88
N GLY A 119 -36.83 17.56 3.32
CA GLY A 119 -35.86 18.22 4.18
C GLY A 119 -34.77 18.98 3.41
N THR A 120 -33.69 19.29 4.12
CA THR A 120 -32.50 19.91 3.53
C THR A 120 -31.68 18.91 2.72
N ALA A 121 -31.08 19.38 1.63
CA ALA A 121 -30.12 18.58 0.88
C ALA A 121 -28.94 18.17 1.77
N ARG A 122 -28.62 16.88 1.78
CA ARG A 122 -27.46 16.33 2.46
C ARG A 122 -26.31 16.20 1.47
N ASN A 123 -25.17 16.78 1.83
CA ASN A 123 -23.97 16.76 0.99
C ASN A 123 -23.13 15.48 1.16
N THR A 124 -23.51 14.62 2.11
CA THR A 124 -22.79 13.40 2.47
C THR A 124 -23.18 12.20 1.60
N LEU A 125 -24.44 12.12 1.17
CA LEU A 125 -24.93 11.03 0.32
C LEU A 125 -24.47 11.20 -1.13
N VAL A 126 -23.86 10.15 -1.67
CA VAL A 126 -23.32 10.11 -3.03
C VAL A 126 -23.93 8.96 -3.81
N VAL A 127 -24.38 9.23 -5.03
CA VAL A 127 -24.92 8.25 -5.98
C VAL A 127 -24.02 8.24 -7.21
N ALA A 128 -23.07 7.31 -7.29
CA ALA A 128 -22.09 7.28 -8.37
C ALA A 128 -22.31 6.07 -9.28
N PRO A 129 -22.07 6.18 -10.60
CA PRO A 129 -21.91 5.01 -11.45
C PRO A 129 -20.83 4.09 -10.86
N LYS A 130 -21.09 2.78 -10.82
CA LYS A 130 -20.16 1.80 -10.23
C LYS A 130 -18.79 1.82 -10.92
N ALA A 131 -18.76 2.05 -12.23
CA ALA A 131 -17.53 2.17 -13.00
C ALA A 131 -16.69 3.39 -12.56
N ASP A 132 -17.33 4.53 -12.29
CA ASP A 132 -16.65 5.75 -11.84
C ASP A 132 -16.13 5.61 -10.41
N GLN A 133 -16.91 4.98 -9.52
CA GLN A 133 -16.43 4.68 -8.16
C GLN A 133 -15.22 3.74 -8.21
N GLN A 134 -15.28 2.66 -8.99
CA GLN A 134 -14.15 1.74 -9.14
C GLN A 134 -12.91 2.45 -9.70
N LYS A 135 -13.09 3.36 -10.67
CA LYS A 135 -12.01 4.17 -11.22
C LYS A 135 -11.40 5.10 -10.17
N SER A 136 -12.23 5.81 -9.40
CA SER A 136 -11.80 6.70 -8.32
C SER A 136 -11.07 5.93 -7.20
N ASP A 137 -11.61 4.79 -6.77
CA ASP A 137 -10.99 3.94 -5.75
C ASP A 137 -9.65 3.39 -6.23
N PHE A 138 -9.59 3.00 -7.51
CA PHE A 138 -8.35 2.56 -8.14
C PHE A 138 -7.33 3.70 -8.21
N GLU A 139 -7.73 4.90 -8.61
CA GLU A 139 -6.86 6.09 -8.68
C GLU A 139 -6.33 6.49 -7.28
N GLY A 140 -7.18 6.41 -6.26
CA GLY A 140 -6.76 6.62 -4.87
C GLY A 140 -5.73 5.59 -4.41
N LYS A 141 -5.97 4.30 -4.70
CA LYS A 141 -5.00 3.22 -4.43
C LYS A 141 -3.71 3.40 -5.22
N PHE A 142 -3.81 3.84 -6.47
CA PHE A 142 -2.68 4.12 -7.36
C PHE A 142 -1.78 5.21 -6.78
N LYS A 143 -2.36 6.35 -6.42
CA LYS A 143 -1.66 7.47 -5.78
C LYS A 143 -1.00 7.01 -4.48
N GLY A 144 -1.74 6.32 -3.61
CA GLY A 144 -1.21 5.82 -2.34
C GLY A 144 -0.12 4.76 -2.48
N ALA A 145 -0.12 3.95 -3.55
CA ALA A 145 0.98 3.02 -3.85
C ALA A 145 2.21 3.76 -4.37
N ARG A 146 2.03 4.72 -5.29
CA ARG A 146 3.10 5.56 -5.81
C ARG A 146 3.82 6.34 -4.71
N GLU A 147 3.07 6.97 -3.81
CA GLU A 147 3.62 7.69 -2.65
C GLU A 147 4.41 6.75 -1.72
N ALA A 148 3.87 5.56 -1.42
CA ALA A 148 4.56 4.58 -0.59
C ALA A 148 5.87 4.10 -1.22
N VAL A 149 5.90 3.82 -2.53
CA VAL A 149 7.11 3.45 -3.26
C VAL A 149 8.13 4.58 -3.25
N SER A 150 7.70 5.82 -3.56
CA SER A 150 8.60 6.98 -3.56
C SER A 150 9.21 7.26 -2.19
N GLN A 151 8.42 7.12 -1.11
CA GLN A 151 8.90 7.31 0.26
C GLN A 151 9.86 6.20 0.68
N ALA A 152 9.53 4.94 0.39
CA ALA A 152 10.40 3.81 0.71
C ALA A 152 11.73 3.91 -0.05
N GLU A 153 11.70 4.29 -1.33
CA GLU A 153 12.90 4.51 -2.14
C GLU A 153 13.77 5.64 -1.58
N ALA A 154 13.18 6.80 -1.27
CA ALA A 154 13.91 7.95 -0.75
C ALA A 154 14.58 7.64 0.60
N LYS A 155 13.83 7.04 1.55
CA LYS A 155 14.35 6.65 2.86
C LYS A 155 15.44 5.59 2.75
N ALA A 156 15.28 4.61 1.86
CA ALA A 156 16.28 3.59 1.63
C ALA A 156 17.59 4.17 1.07
N LYS A 157 17.50 5.09 0.10
CA LYS A 157 18.67 5.77 -0.47
C LYS A 157 19.38 6.63 0.58
N GLU A 158 18.63 7.39 1.37
CA GLU A 158 19.18 8.18 2.47
C GLU A 158 19.87 7.29 3.51
N ALA A 159 19.23 6.19 3.92
CA ALA A 159 19.80 5.24 4.88
C ALA A 159 21.08 4.58 4.37
N VAL A 160 21.18 4.29 3.07
CA VAL A 160 22.42 3.79 2.44
C VAL A 160 23.55 4.82 2.56
N GLU A 161 23.28 6.09 2.25
CA GLU A 161 24.31 7.13 2.36
C GLU A 161 24.71 7.42 3.82
N GLN A 162 23.76 7.41 4.75
CA GLN A 162 24.04 7.52 6.18
C GLN A 162 24.82 6.31 6.71
N ALA A 163 24.47 5.09 6.28
CA ALA A 163 25.18 3.87 6.64
C ALA A 163 26.63 3.86 6.14
N LYS A 164 26.89 4.34 4.92
CA LYS A 164 28.25 4.51 4.40
C LYS A 164 29.07 5.49 5.24
N LYS A 165 28.49 6.62 5.62
CA LYS A 165 29.14 7.61 6.50
C LYS A 165 29.43 7.04 7.90
N ALA A 166 28.47 6.32 8.48
CA ALA A 166 28.62 5.69 9.79
C ALA A 166 29.66 4.57 9.79
N ALA A 167 29.74 3.78 8.72
CA ALA A 167 30.71 2.71 8.58
C ALA A 167 32.15 3.22 8.44
N GLY A 168 32.35 4.45 7.94
CA GLY A 168 33.68 5.04 7.73
C GLY A 168 34.58 4.13 6.88
N ASP A 169 35.77 3.83 7.39
CA ASP A 169 36.75 2.94 6.75
C ASP A 169 36.45 1.44 6.95
N PHE A 170 35.32 1.09 7.56
CA PHE A 170 34.90 -0.29 7.86
C PHE A 170 35.78 -1.03 8.90
N ASP A 171 36.54 -0.28 9.71
CA ASP A 171 37.43 -0.86 10.74
C ASP A 171 36.88 -0.74 12.16
N VAL A 172 35.94 0.17 12.42
CA VAL A 172 35.40 0.45 13.75
C VAL A 172 34.08 -0.32 13.96
N PRO A 173 34.01 -1.28 14.90
CA PRO A 173 32.81 -2.10 15.15
C PRO A 173 31.55 -1.28 15.43
N GLU A 174 31.67 -0.17 16.15
CA GLU A 174 30.56 0.72 16.53
C GLU A 174 29.91 1.36 15.29
N GLY A 175 30.72 1.84 14.34
CA GLY A 175 30.24 2.44 13.10
C GLY A 175 29.51 1.44 12.21
N LEU A 176 30.00 0.20 12.15
CA LEU A 176 29.37 -0.89 11.41
C LEU A 176 28.05 -1.32 12.04
N GLN A 177 27.96 -1.34 13.38
CA GLN A 177 26.71 -1.61 14.06
C GLN A 177 25.66 -0.51 13.82
N ALA A 178 26.05 0.76 13.86
CA ALA A 178 25.17 1.87 13.52
C ALA A 178 24.67 1.78 12.06
N ALA A 179 25.55 1.47 11.12
CA ALA A 179 25.20 1.27 9.71
C ALA A 179 24.18 0.13 9.52
N GLU A 180 24.36 -1.00 10.21
CA GLU A 180 23.42 -2.13 10.17
C GLU A 180 22.02 -1.76 10.70
N GLN A 181 21.97 -0.98 11.78
CA GLN A 181 20.71 -0.50 12.38
C GLN A 181 19.93 0.43 11.44
N LEU A 182 20.61 1.24 10.62
CA LEU A 182 19.99 2.12 9.64
C LEU A 182 19.37 1.35 8.46
N LEU A 183 20.06 0.31 7.96
CA LEU A 183 19.67 -0.42 6.75
C LEU A 183 18.56 -1.46 6.98
N THR A 184 18.60 -2.16 8.13
CA THR A 184 17.67 -3.26 8.43
C THR A 184 16.18 -2.89 8.29
N PRO A 185 15.66 -1.78 8.86
CA PRO A 185 14.25 -1.44 8.72
C PRO A 185 13.83 -1.10 7.28
N GLN A 186 14.77 -0.68 6.42
CA GLN A 186 14.46 -0.32 5.04
C GLN A 186 14.11 -1.54 4.19
N ILE A 187 14.68 -2.72 4.49
CA ILE A 187 14.33 -3.97 3.80
C ILE A 187 12.85 -4.29 3.97
N PHE A 188 12.34 -4.15 5.20
CA PHE A 188 10.93 -4.37 5.50
C PHE A 188 10.04 -3.34 4.81
N ALA A 189 10.39 -2.05 4.89
CA ALA A 189 9.64 -0.96 4.26
C ALA A 189 9.55 -1.13 2.73
N ILE A 190 10.65 -1.52 2.08
CA ILE A 190 10.66 -1.82 0.64
C ILE A 190 9.79 -3.05 0.33
N GLY A 191 9.84 -4.09 1.16
CA GLY A 191 9.00 -5.28 1.01
C GLY A 191 7.51 -4.96 1.04
N GLU A 192 7.06 -4.16 2.02
CA GLU A 192 5.67 -3.70 2.12
C GLU A 192 5.27 -2.84 0.92
N ALA A 193 6.15 -1.94 0.45
CA ALA A 193 5.89 -1.13 -0.73
C ALA A 193 5.76 -1.98 -2.00
N LEU A 194 6.60 -3.01 -2.19
CA LEU A 194 6.49 -3.96 -3.30
C LEU A 194 5.19 -4.78 -3.24
N LYS A 195 4.77 -5.21 -2.05
CA LYS A 195 3.50 -5.92 -1.86
C LYS A 195 2.31 -5.04 -2.25
N LYS A 196 2.25 -3.81 -1.73
CA LYS A 196 1.21 -2.83 -2.06
C LYS A 196 1.19 -2.53 -3.57
N LEU A 197 2.36 -2.38 -4.19
CA LEU A 197 2.50 -2.20 -5.63
C LEU A 197 1.90 -3.37 -6.42
N ALA A 198 2.21 -4.61 -6.03
CA ALA A 198 1.70 -5.82 -6.67
C ALA A 198 0.17 -5.95 -6.56
N GLU A 199 -0.42 -5.58 -5.41
CA GLU A 199 -1.87 -5.60 -5.20
C GLU A 199 -2.59 -4.63 -6.16
N VAL A 200 -2.11 -3.39 -6.29
CA VAL A 200 -2.73 -2.40 -7.18
C VAL A 200 -2.47 -2.71 -8.66
N THR A 201 -1.34 -3.35 -8.99
CA THR A 201 -1.02 -3.72 -10.38
C THR A 201 -2.05 -4.68 -10.99
N LYS A 202 -2.73 -5.52 -10.19
CA LYS A 202 -3.74 -6.47 -10.69
C LYS A 202 -4.94 -5.80 -11.39
N GLY A 203 -5.25 -4.55 -11.03
CA GLY A 203 -6.34 -3.77 -11.65
C GLY A 203 -5.86 -2.73 -12.67
N ALA A 204 -4.55 -2.61 -12.87
CA ALA A 204 -3.96 -1.58 -13.73
C ALA A 204 -4.09 -1.95 -15.21
N SER A 205 -4.29 -0.94 -16.07
CA SER A 205 -4.32 -1.14 -17.51
C SER A 205 -3.56 -0.01 -18.24
N GLY A 206 -3.18 -0.27 -19.50
CA GLY A 206 -2.56 0.74 -20.37
C GLY A 206 -1.31 1.40 -19.78
N GLU A 207 -1.36 2.71 -19.64
CA GLU A 207 -0.25 3.55 -19.16
C GLU A 207 0.07 3.31 -17.68
N GLN A 208 -0.93 3.06 -16.84
CA GLN A 208 -0.76 2.82 -15.40
C GLN A 208 0.09 1.57 -15.15
N LEU A 209 -0.10 0.53 -15.95
CA LEU A 209 0.69 -0.70 -15.86
C LEU A 209 2.17 -0.45 -16.22
N ARG A 210 2.44 0.42 -17.19
CA ARG A 210 3.82 0.80 -17.56
C ARG A 210 4.49 1.58 -16.43
N GLU A 211 3.77 2.51 -15.79
CA GLU A 211 4.28 3.26 -14.64
C GLU A 211 4.59 2.33 -13.47
N PHE A 212 3.69 1.40 -13.13
CA PHE A 212 3.95 0.41 -12.07
C PHE A 212 5.12 -0.52 -12.37
N THR A 213 5.28 -0.93 -13.63
CA THR A 213 6.44 -1.74 -14.04
C THR A 213 7.75 -0.96 -13.83
N LYS A 214 7.77 0.33 -14.17
CA LYS A 214 8.92 1.22 -13.94
C LYS A 214 9.21 1.41 -12.44
N LEU A 215 8.17 1.70 -11.65
CA LEU A 215 8.28 1.84 -10.20
C LEU A 215 8.80 0.55 -9.55
N GLY A 216 8.26 -0.60 -9.95
CA GLY A 216 8.68 -1.90 -9.44
C GLY A 216 10.13 -2.23 -9.77
N THR A 217 10.61 -1.92 -10.98
CA THR A 217 12.02 -2.10 -11.34
C THR A 217 12.93 -1.19 -10.53
N THR A 218 12.56 0.07 -10.33
CA THR A 218 13.34 1.04 -9.54
C THR A 218 13.42 0.62 -8.07
N LEU A 219 12.30 0.19 -7.50
CA LEU A 219 12.23 -0.24 -6.10
C LEU A 219 13.00 -1.55 -5.86
N ARG A 220 12.95 -2.51 -6.81
CA ARG A 220 13.78 -3.74 -6.75
C ARG A 220 15.27 -3.43 -6.87
N ALA A 221 15.68 -2.49 -7.72
CA ALA A 221 17.07 -2.05 -7.81
C ALA A 221 17.55 -1.45 -6.49
N THR A 222 16.70 -0.63 -5.85
CA THR A 222 16.98 -0.05 -4.53
C THR A 222 17.07 -1.13 -3.45
N GLN A 223 16.17 -2.12 -3.46
CA GLN A 223 16.24 -3.28 -2.56
C GLN A 223 17.55 -4.04 -2.71
N SER A 224 17.99 -4.28 -3.95
CA SER A 224 19.26 -4.94 -4.23
C SER A 224 20.44 -4.14 -3.66
N ALA A 225 20.46 -2.81 -3.84
CA ALA A 225 21.50 -1.95 -3.30
C ALA A 225 21.57 -2.00 -1.77
N VAL A 226 20.41 -1.90 -1.08
CA VAL A 226 20.34 -2.02 0.39
C VAL A 226 20.85 -3.39 0.86
N ASN A 227 20.46 -4.47 0.20
CA ASN A 227 20.92 -5.82 0.53
C ASN A 227 22.43 -6.00 0.33
N THR A 228 22.97 -5.46 -0.76
CA THR A 228 24.42 -5.50 -1.03
C THR A 228 25.20 -4.74 0.05
N GLU A 229 24.77 -3.53 0.41
CA GLU A 229 25.43 -2.74 1.46
C GLU A 229 25.30 -3.41 2.84
N LEU A 230 24.13 -3.94 3.18
CA LEU A 230 23.94 -4.65 4.45
C LEU A 230 24.84 -5.90 4.53
N ALA A 231 24.98 -6.65 3.43
CA ALA A 231 25.88 -7.79 3.37
C ALA A 231 27.35 -7.37 3.57
N LYS A 232 27.77 -6.26 2.96
CA LYS A 232 29.11 -5.68 3.15
C LYS A 232 29.34 -5.29 4.61
N VAL A 233 28.43 -4.53 5.21
CA VAL A 233 28.50 -4.08 6.62
C VAL A 233 28.61 -5.27 7.56
N ARG A 234 27.78 -6.32 7.38
CA ARG A 234 27.83 -7.53 8.22
C ARG A 234 29.14 -8.29 8.08
N SER A 235 29.66 -8.43 6.86
CA SER A 235 30.95 -9.08 6.61
C SER A 235 32.09 -8.33 7.30
N SER A 236 32.16 -7.01 7.15
CA SER A 236 33.16 -6.17 7.82
C SER A 236 33.02 -6.22 9.34
N LYS A 237 31.80 -6.17 9.87
CA LYS A 237 31.54 -6.24 11.32
C LYS A 237 32.07 -7.54 11.92
N ASN A 238 31.82 -8.66 11.26
CA ASN A 238 32.33 -9.96 11.70
C ASN A 238 33.87 -9.99 11.69
N LYS A 239 34.53 -9.40 10.67
CA LYS A 239 36.00 -9.31 10.61
C LYS A 239 36.56 -8.40 11.70
N ALA A 240 35.97 -7.22 11.90
CA ALA A 240 36.39 -6.27 12.93
C ALA A 240 36.26 -6.88 14.34
N ASN A 241 35.14 -7.56 14.62
CA ASN A 241 34.93 -8.27 15.87
C ASN A 241 35.94 -9.41 16.09
N GLN A 242 36.24 -10.19 15.04
CA GLN A 242 37.26 -11.24 15.12
C GLN A 242 38.66 -10.66 15.37
N SER A 243 39.01 -9.54 14.71
CA SER A 243 40.28 -8.85 14.91
C SER A 243 40.39 -8.28 16.33
N ALA A 244 39.36 -7.61 16.82
CA ALA A 244 39.31 -7.06 18.18
C ALA A 244 39.41 -8.18 19.23
N GLN A 245 38.70 -9.28 19.04
CA GLN A 245 38.79 -10.44 19.93
C GLN A 245 40.18 -11.08 19.91
N ARG A 246 40.84 -11.13 18.74
CA ARG A 246 42.21 -11.63 18.61
C ARG A 246 43.20 -10.72 19.33
N GLN A 247 43.10 -9.40 19.15
CA GLN A 247 43.95 -8.43 19.83
C GLN A 247 43.77 -8.49 21.35
N GLN A 248 42.53 -8.61 21.83
CA GLN A 248 42.25 -8.75 23.26
C GLN A 248 42.88 -10.03 23.85
N LYS A 249 42.86 -11.14 23.10
CA LYS A 249 43.55 -12.37 23.51
C LYS A 249 45.07 -12.18 23.52
N GLU A 250 45.64 -11.60 22.47
CA GLU A 250 47.08 -11.33 22.38
C GLU A 250 47.55 -10.37 23.49
N GLU A 251 46.76 -9.36 23.85
CA GLU A 251 47.03 -8.44 24.95
C GLU A 251 46.94 -9.14 26.32
N SER A 252 45.92 -9.98 26.52
CA SER A 252 45.79 -10.81 27.72
C SER A 252 46.97 -11.77 27.88
N ASP A 253 47.37 -12.44 26.79
CA ASP A 253 48.51 -13.36 26.77
C ASP A 253 49.82 -12.61 27.04
N ARG A 254 49.97 -11.40 26.49
CA ARG A 254 51.13 -10.53 26.74
C ARG A 254 51.18 -10.05 28.19
N ALA A 255 50.04 -9.69 28.78
CA ALA A 255 49.95 -9.30 30.18
C ALA A 255 50.34 -10.46 31.10
N LEU A 256 49.80 -11.66 30.84
CA LEU A 256 50.16 -12.88 31.55
C LEU A 256 51.65 -13.22 31.42
N TYR A 257 52.20 -13.12 30.21
CA TYR A 257 53.63 -13.34 29.98
C TYR A 257 54.50 -12.36 30.78
N THR A 258 54.09 -11.08 30.85
CA THR A 258 54.80 -10.05 31.62
C THR A 258 54.79 -10.36 33.11
N GLU A 259 53.65 -10.83 33.65
CA GLU A 259 53.51 -11.26 35.04
C GLU A 259 54.41 -12.46 35.35
N VAL A 260 54.36 -13.50 34.51
CA VAL A 260 55.20 -14.70 34.65
C VAL A 260 56.69 -14.36 34.56
N GLN A 261 57.07 -13.45 33.66
CA GLN A 261 58.46 -13.00 33.52
C GLN A 261 58.94 -12.27 34.78
N ALA A 262 58.12 -11.38 35.36
CA ALA A 262 58.45 -10.69 36.59
C ALA A 262 58.62 -11.67 37.77
N GLU A 263 57.74 -12.68 37.88
CA GLU A 263 57.85 -13.73 38.88
C GLU A 263 59.13 -14.56 38.69
N ALA A 264 59.45 -14.94 37.45
CA ALA A 264 60.66 -15.70 37.13
C ALA A 264 61.94 -14.93 37.49
N VAL A 265 62.01 -13.64 37.18
CA VAL A 265 63.13 -12.76 37.56
C VAL A 265 63.25 -12.67 39.08
N SER A 266 62.15 -12.46 39.80
CA SER A 266 62.16 -12.41 41.26
C SER A 266 62.66 -13.71 41.89
N LYS A 267 62.25 -14.87 41.36
CA LYS A 267 62.71 -16.17 41.84
C LYS A 267 64.18 -16.42 41.51
N SER A 268 64.65 -15.99 40.33
CA SER A 268 66.05 -16.08 39.93
C SER A 268 66.94 -15.29 40.89
N ASN A 269 66.60 -14.02 41.13
CA ASN A 269 67.35 -13.17 42.06
C ASN A 269 67.38 -13.76 43.47
N ALA A 270 66.24 -14.27 43.97
CA ALA A 270 66.20 -14.91 45.29
C ALA A 270 67.05 -16.19 45.36
N ALA A 271 67.14 -16.95 44.27
CA ALA A 271 68.00 -18.12 44.19
C ALA A 271 69.49 -17.73 44.16
N GLU A 272 69.86 -16.69 43.40
CA GLU A 272 71.21 -16.13 43.37
C GLU A 272 71.65 -15.65 44.76
N ASP A 273 70.81 -14.86 45.43
CA ASP A 273 71.05 -14.40 46.81
C ASP A 273 71.27 -15.57 47.79
N ALA A 274 70.50 -16.65 47.65
CA ALA A 274 70.63 -17.84 48.49
C ALA A 274 71.95 -18.59 48.24
N VAL A 275 72.39 -18.66 46.98
CA VAL A 275 73.68 -19.25 46.61
C VAL A 275 74.84 -18.41 47.15
N GLU A 276 74.80 -17.10 46.99
CA GLU A 276 75.83 -16.20 47.54
C GLU A 276 75.93 -16.33 49.06
N LYS A 277 74.79 -16.38 49.75
CA LYS A 277 74.74 -16.59 51.20
C LYS A 277 75.36 -17.92 51.62
N ALA A 278 75.13 -18.99 50.86
CA ALA A 278 75.68 -20.32 51.15
C ALA A 278 77.20 -20.43 50.92
N VAL A 279 77.76 -19.65 49.99
CA VAL A 279 79.21 -19.64 49.70
C VAL A 279 80.03 -18.94 50.80
N ILE A 280 79.40 -18.03 51.56
CA ILE A 280 80.06 -17.26 52.62
C ILE A 280 80.13 -18.03 53.96
N THR A 281 79.20 -18.97 54.19
CA THR A 281 79.13 -19.82 55.39
C THR A 281 79.96 -21.09 55.27
#